data_AF-A0A954JAG5-F1
#
_entry.id   AF-A0A954JAG5-F1
#
_cell.length_a   1.000
_cell.length_b   1.000
_cell.length_c   1.000
_cell.angle_alpha   90.00
_cell.angle_beta   90.00
_cell.angle_gamma   90.00
#
_symmetry.space_group_name_H-M   'P 1'
#
loop_
_entity.id
_entity.type
_entity.pdbx_description
1 polymer ?
#
loop_
_entity_poly.entity_id
_entity_poly.type
_entity_poly.pdbx_seq_one_letter_code
_entity_poly.pdbx_strand_id
1 'polypeptide(L)'
;MNETSSSEETELYQIEPQVYLVDDHNDLRESMTFMLESLGLTVHSYPNGHEFLLDLPPAACGCAIVDYQMDGLSGIDVLRQLRERKSPLTVIILTAHGDVPLAVESMRLGAFHFLQKGGKEDQIIQCVKDAIQIARQESSRNWELTQVDTQLQNLSKRENQVLEHVIRGETSRNIADYLGISVKTVDAHRSNVMKKLEVNNTAELIHKVVRFRHDTSEE
;
A
#
# COMPACT_ATOMS: atom_id res chain seq x y z
N MET A 1 34.01 6.72 20.58
CA MET A 1 33.50 7.48 19.43
C MET A 1 32.91 6.47 18.48
N ASN A 2 31.63 6.16 18.66
CA ASN A 2 30.83 5.29 17.81
C ASN A 2 29.53 6.05 17.56
N GLU A 3 29.44 6.70 16.41
CA GLU A 3 28.23 7.36 15.91
C GLU A 3 28.13 7.07 14.42
N THR A 4 27.82 5.82 14.07
CA THR A 4 27.44 5.43 12.70
C THR A 4 26.68 4.08 12.74
N SER A 5 25.52 4.04 13.40
CA SER A 5 24.68 2.82 13.37
C SER A 5 23.17 3.08 13.52
N SER A 6 22.67 4.29 13.24
CA SER A 6 21.24 4.61 13.42
C SER A 6 20.47 4.92 12.14
N SER A 7 21.14 4.98 10.98
CA SER A 7 20.53 5.44 9.71
C SER A 7 20.40 4.35 8.65
N GLU A 8 20.88 3.12 8.91
CA GLU A 8 20.87 2.02 7.93
C GLU A 8 19.76 0.96 8.22
N GLU A 9 19.09 1.00 9.36
CA GLU A 9 18.08 -0.02 9.73
C GLU A 9 16.65 0.31 9.26
N THR A 10 16.39 1.50 8.69
CA THR A 10 15.05 1.88 8.18
C THR A 10 14.84 1.55 6.69
N GLU A 11 15.85 1.01 5.99
CA GLU A 11 15.73 0.59 4.57
C GLU A 11 15.06 -0.78 4.38
N LEU A 12 14.65 -1.45 5.47
CA LEU A 12 14.11 -2.81 5.42
C LEU A 12 12.63 -2.82 4.99
N TYR A 13 12.43 -3.23 3.72
CA TYR A 13 11.16 -3.60 3.05
C TYR A 13 10.33 -2.48 2.39
N GLN A 14 10.97 -1.53 1.69
CA GLN A 14 10.25 -0.89 0.58
C GLN A 14 10.11 -1.90 -0.55
N ILE A 15 8.88 -2.39 -0.78
CA ILE A 15 8.58 -3.21 -1.97
C ILE A 15 8.90 -2.32 -3.17
N GLU A 16 9.93 -2.69 -3.93
CA GLU A 16 10.25 -1.98 -5.16
C GLU A 16 9.07 -2.09 -6.12
N PRO A 17 8.49 -0.96 -6.57
CA PRO A 17 7.33 -1.01 -7.43
C PRO A 17 7.70 -1.62 -8.77
N GLN A 18 6.88 -2.57 -9.20
CA GLN A 18 7.02 -3.25 -10.47
C GLN A 18 6.00 -2.72 -11.48
N VAL A 19 6.29 -2.89 -12.76
CA VAL A 19 5.34 -2.62 -13.84
C VAL A 19 4.82 -3.95 -14.36
N TYR A 20 3.50 -4.09 -14.39
CA TYR A 20 2.82 -5.27 -14.94
C TYR A 20 2.18 -4.86 -16.27
N LEU A 21 2.64 -5.42 -17.39
CA LEU A 21 2.10 -5.14 -18.70
C LEU A 21 1.20 -6.29 -19.15
N VAL A 22 -0.06 -6.01 -19.46
CA VAL A 22 -1.05 -7.02 -19.85
C VAL A 22 -1.66 -6.59 -21.16
N ASP A 23 -1.34 -7.31 -22.23
CA ASP A 23 -1.82 -7.02 -23.59
C ASP A 23 -1.76 -8.33 -24.37
N ASP A 24 -2.62 -8.58 -25.35
CA ASP A 24 -2.60 -9.81 -26.16
C ASP A 24 -1.66 -9.68 -27.38
N HIS A 25 -1.28 -8.46 -27.78
CA HIS A 25 -0.38 -8.19 -28.90
C HIS A 25 1.10 -8.30 -28.49
N ASN A 26 1.78 -9.33 -28.99
CA ASN A 26 3.17 -9.62 -28.63
C ASN A 26 4.15 -8.47 -28.96
N ASP A 27 4.05 -7.92 -30.16
CA ASP A 27 4.99 -6.87 -30.62
C ASP A 27 4.88 -5.60 -29.76
N LEU A 28 3.66 -5.25 -29.33
CA LEU A 28 3.43 -4.11 -28.45
C LEU A 28 3.97 -4.39 -27.04
N ARG A 29 3.75 -5.61 -26.51
CA ARG A 29 4.33 -6.01 -25.22
C ARG A 29 5.85 -5.90 -25.24
N GLU A 30 6.51 -6.49 -26.24
CA GLU A 30 7.97 -6.47 -26.35
C GLU A 30 8.51 -5.04 -26.46
N SER A 31 7.89 -4.21 -27.30
CA SER A 31 8.30 -2.82 -27.48
C SER A 31 8.13 -1.99 -26.20
N MET A 32 7.00 -2.12 -25.50
CA MET A 32 6.75 -1.39 -24.26
C MET A 32 7.62 -1.89 -23.11
N THR A 33 7.83 -3.20 -22.99
CA THR A 33 8.74 -3.78 -22.01
C THR A 33 10.15 -3.22 -22.21
N PHE A 34 10.68 -3.24 -23.44
CA PHE A 34 11.99 -2.68 -23.74
C PHE A 34 12.10 -1.20 -23.37
N MET A 35 11.08 -0.40 -23.74
CA MET A 35 11.04 1.03 -23.40
C MET A 35 11.06 1.25 -21.89
N LEU A 36 10.24 0.53 -21.12
CA LEU A 36 10.14 0.68 -19.67
C LEU A 36 11.38 0.16 -18.93
N GLU A 37 11.96 -0.95 -19.37
CA GLU A 37 13.20 -1.49 -18.83
C GLU A 37 14.40 -0.56 -19.09
N SER A 38 14.41 0.15 -20.24
CA SER A 38 15.45 1.15 -20.53
C SER A 38 15.47 2.32 -19.53
N LEU A 39 14.37 2.51 -18.79
CA LEU A 39 14.25 3.49 -17.71
C LEU A 39 14.62 2.92 -16.33
N GLY A 40 15.07 1.66 -16.27
CA GLY A 40 15.43 0.96 -15.03
C GLY A 40 14.24 0.39 -14.27
N LEU A 41 13.08 0.24 -14.91
CA LEU A 41 11.89 -0.37 -14.29
C LEU A 41 11.91 -1.89 -14.45
N THR A 42 11.52 -2.63 -13.41
CA THR A 42 11.26 -4.08 -13.51
C THR A 42 9.89 -4.30 -14.13
N VAL A 43 9.83 -5.00 -15.26
CA VAL A 43 8.59 -5.24 -16.01
C VAL A 43 8.25 -6.72 -16.03
N HIS A 44 7.00 -7.05 -15.71
CA HIS A 44 6.41 -8.38 -15.88
C HIS A 44 5.32 -8.31 -16.93
N SER A 45 5.47 -9.03 -18.05
CA SER A 45 4.51 -9.00 -19.16
C SER A 45 3.66 -10.26 -19.23
N TYR A 46 2.36 -10.10 -19.47
CA TYR A 46 1.38 -11.18 -19.56
C TYR A 46 0.57 -11.06 -20.86
N PRO A 47 0.27 -12.18 -21.53
CA PRO A 47 -0.49 -12.17 -22.78
C PRO A 47 -1.99 -12.00 -22.57
N ASN A 48 -2.50 -12.12 -21.34
CA ASN A 48 -3.91 -11.97 -21.02
C ASN A 48 -4.13 -11.66 -19.53
N GLY A 49 -5.33 -11.14 -19.22
CA GLY A 49 -5.72 -10.79 -17.86
C GLY A 49 -5.82 -11.98 -16.90
N HIS A 50 -6.05 -13.20 -17.39
CA HIS A 50 -6.21 -14.38 -16.53
C HIS A 50 -4.87 -14.82 -15.93
N GLU A 51 -3.83 -14.96 -16.76
CA GLU A 51 -2.47 -15.28 -16.33
C GLU A 51 -1.92 -14.21 -15.40
N PHE A 52 -2.14 -12.94 -15.73
CA PHE A 52 -1.78 -11.82 -14.87
C PHE A 52 -2.39 -11.96 -13.47
N LEU A 53 -3.70 -12.14 -13.37
CA LEU A 53 -4.39 -12.23 -12.08
C LEU A 53 -4.07 -13.51 -11.29
N LEU A 54 -3.62 -14.56 -11.95
CA LEU A 54 -3.20 -15.82 -11.31
C LEU A 54 -1.81 -15.72 -10.69
N ASP A 55 -0.88 -15.08 -11.41
CA ASP A 55 0.52 -14.94 -11.00
C ASP A 55 0.75 -13.74 -10.09
N LEU A 56 -0.17 -12.77 -10.06
CA LEU A 56 -0.03 -11.54 -9.30
C LEU A 56 0.14 -11.81 -7.78
N PRO A 57 1.26 -11.37 -7.17
CA PRO A 57 1.44 -11.47 -5.73
C PRO A 57 0.39 -10.64 -4.95
N PRO A 58 -0.15 -11.14 -3.81
CA PRO A 58 -1.13 -10.39 -3.02
C PRO A 58 -0.63 -9.01 -2.55
N ALA A 59 0.68 -8.89 -2.30
CA ALA A 59 1.33 -7.65 -1.86
C ALA A 59 2.06 -6.91 -3.00
N ALA A 60 1.71 -7.21 -4.26
CA ALA A 60 2.32 -6.55 -5.42
C ALA A 60 2.10 -5.03 -5.37
N CYS A 61 3.18 -4.27 -5.43
CA CYS A 61 3.17 -2.81 -5.46
C CYS A 61 3.65 -2.31 -6.82
N GLY A 62 3.01 -1.26 -7.34
CA GLY A 62 3.40 -0.61 -8.59
C GLY A 62 2.24 -0.34 -9.52
N CYS A 63 2.50 -0.51 -10.82
CA CYS A 63 1.61 -0.05 -11.88
C CYS A 63 1.29 -1.19 -12.84
N ALA A 64 0.01 -1.52 -12.97
CA ALA A 64 -0.48 -2.39 -14.04
C ALA A 64 -0.90 -1.52 -15.24
N ILE A 65 -0.37 -1.83 -16.41
CA ILE A 65 -0.78 -1.28 -17.69
C ILE A 65 -1.55 -2.39 -18.41
N VAL A 66 -2.86 -2.21 -18.57
CA VAL A 66 -3.77 -3.28 -18.97
C VAL A 66 -4.51 -2.90 -20.24
N ASP A 67 -4.41 -3.71 -21.27
CA ASP A 67 -5.20 -3.55 -22.48
C ASP A 67 -6.68 -3.74 -22.19
N TYR A 68 -7.48 -2.87 -22.78
CA TYR A 68 -8.92 -2.89 -22.64
C TYR A 68 -9.53 -4.10 -23.36
N GLN A 69 -9.12 -4.34 -24.61
CA GLN A 69 -9.69 -5.37 -25.48
C GLN A 69 -8.76 -6.57 -25.57
N MET A 70 -8.95 -7.52 -24.66
CA MET A 70 -8.29 -8.83 -24.69
C MET A 70 -9.33 -9.94 -24.77
N ASP A 71 -8.96 -11.06 -25.38
CA ASP A 71 -9.77 -12.27 -25.34
C ASP A 71 -9.91 -12.79 -23.89
N GLY A 72 -11.14 -13.12 -23.50
CA GLY A 72 -11.47 -13.57 -22.16
C GLY A 72 -11.80 -12.41 -21.21
N LEU A 73 -10.83 -12.00 -20.38
CA LEU A 73 -11.04 -10.90 -19.42
C LEU A 73 -10.68 -9.57 -20.04
N SER A 74 -11.64 -8.64 -20.13
CA SER A 74 -11.35 -7.27 -20.54
C SER A 74 -10.51 -6.54 -19.50
N GLY A 75 -9.86 -5.44 -19.89
CA GLY A 75 -9.11 -4.61 -18.95
C GLY A 75 -9.98 -4.06 -17.81
N ILE A 76 -11.27 -3.83 -18.05
CA ILE A 76 -12.23 -3.43 -17.01
C ILE A 76 -12.53 -4.58 -16.04
N ASP A 77 -12.64 -5.82 -16.53
CA ASP A 77 -12.84 -6.99 -15.66
C ASP A 77 -11.62 -7.23 -14.77
N VAL A 78 -10.41 -7.05 -15.32
CA VAL A 78 -9.16 -7.10 -14.55
C VAL A 78 -9.15 -6.02 -13.47
N LEU A 79 -9.47 -4.77 -13.83
CA LEU A 79 -9.57 -3.67 -12.86
C LEU A 79 -10.56 -3.99 -11.73
N ARG A 80 -11.74 -4.51 -12.07
CA ARG A 80 -12.76 -4.88 -11.07
C ARG A 80 -12.23 -5.95 -10.10
N GLN A 81 -11.60 -6.99 -10.62
CA GLN A 81 -11.04 -8.05 -9.78
C GLN A 81 -9.89 -7.55 -8.89
N LEU A 82 -9.04 -6.65 -9.39
CA LEU A 82 -8.01 -6.01 -8.57
C LEU A 82 -8.61 -5.21 -7.41
N ARG A 83 -9.71 -4.48 -7.66
CA ARG A 83 -10.42 -3.71 -6.62
C ARG A 83 -11.13 -4.61 -5.62
N GLU A 84 -11.76 -5.69 -6.08
CA GLU A 84 -12.37 -6.72 -5.20
C GLU A 84 -11.32 -7.39 -4.28
N ARG A 85 -10.10 -7.58 -4.78
CA ARG A 85 -8.96 -8.11 -4.00
C ARG A 85 -8.28 -7.08 -3.10
N LYS A 86 -8.77 -5.83 -3.06
CA LYS A 86 -8.11 -4.69 -2.40
C LYS A 86 -6.63 -4.54 -2.81
N SER A 87 -6.30 -4.81 -4.08
CA SER A 87 -4.93 -4.72 -4.58
C SER A 87 -4.43 -3.27 -4.52
N PRO A 88 -3.21 -3.01 -4.02
CA PRO A 88 -2.62 -1.68 -3.98
C PRO A 88 -2.07 -1.22 -5.33
N LEU A 89 -2.20 -2.04 -6.38
CA LEU A 89 -1.76 -1.64 -7.73
C LEU A 89 -2.58 -0.46 -8.25
N THR A 90 -1.84 0.50 -8.79
CA THR A 90 -2.39 1.48 -9.71
C THR A 90 -2.62 0.81 -11.06
N VAL A 91 -3.70 1.19 -11.74
CA VAL A 91 -4.09 0.55 -13.01
C VAL A 91 -4.25 1.63 -14.07
N ILE A 92 -3.49 1.52 -15.15
CA ILE A 92 -3.63 2.31 -16.35
C ILE A 92 -4.29 1.44 -17.42
N ILE A 93 -5.43 1.89 -17.95
CA ILE A 93 -6.10 1.20 -19.05
C ILE A 93 -5.52 1.67 -20.39
N LEU A 94 -5.04 0.74 -21.21
CA LEU A 94 -4.65 0.96 -22.59
C LEU A 94 -5.80 0.59 -23.54
N THR A 95 -5.91 1.31 -24.66
CA THR A 95 -6.89 0.97 -25.70
C THR A 95 -6.44 1.46 -27.05
N ALA A 96 -6.82 0.75 -28.12
CA ALA A 96 -6.63 1.23 -29.48
C ALA A 96 -7.41 2.52 -29.80
N HIS A 97 -8.55 2.73 -29.14
CA HIS A 97 -9.47 3.84 -29.41
C HIS A 97 -9.69 4.69 -28.16
N GLY A 98 -9.54 6.02 -28.30
CA GLY A 98 -9.81 6.99 -27.23
C GLY A 98 -11.30 7.20 -26.96
N ASP A 99 -12.02 6.14 -26.59
CA ASP A 99 -13.45 6.20 -26.30
C ASP A 99 -13.71 6.85 -24.93
N VAL A 100 -14.36 8.01 -24.94
CA VAL A 100 -14.60 8.83 -23.74
C VAL A 100 -15.50 8.11 -22.72
N PRO A 101 -16.66 7.52 -23.09
CA PRO A 101 -17.43 6.65 -22.22
C PRO A 101 -16.62 5.62 -21.44
N LEU A 102 -15.72 4.90 -22.13
CA LEU A 102 -14.86 3.90 -21.51
C LEU A 102 -13.86 4.52 -20.52
N ALA A 103 -13.24 5.64 -20.89
CA ALA A 103 -12.35 6.36 -20.01
C ALA A 103 -13.09 6.83 -18.74
N VAL A 104 -14.33 7.31 -18.87
CA VAL A 104 -15.14 7.70 -17.71
C VAL A 104 -15.46 6.49 -16.83
N GLU A 105 -15.82 5.35 -17.42
CA GLU A 105 -16.09 4.12 -16.67
C GLU A 105 -14.86 3.60 -15.91
N SER A 106 -13.70 3.52 -16.58
CA SER A 106 -12.47 3.05 -15.95
C SER A 106 -12.06 3.93 -14.76
N MET A 107 -12.14 5.25 -14.92
CA MET A 107 -11.85 6.20 -13.85
C MET A 107 -12.83 6.06 -12.67
N ARG A 108 -14.12 5.83 -12.93
CA ARG A 108 -15.13 5.58 -11.87
C ARG A 108 -14.87 4.30 -11.09
N LEU A 109 -14.28 3.29 -11.73
CA LEU A 109 -13.87 2.03 -11.09
C LEU A 109 -12.51 2.15 -10.37
N GLY A 110 -11.87 3.33 -10.42
CA GLY A 110 -10.60 3.58 -9.76
C GLY A 110 -9.38 3.19 -10.59
N ALA A 111 -9.47 3.26 -11.93
CA ALA A 111 -8.27 3.35 -12.75
C ALA A 111 -7.50 4.63 -12.38
N PHE A 112 -6.18 4.53 -12.36
CA PHE A 112 -5.30 5.69 -12.17
C PHE A 112 -5.33 6.59 -13.40
N HIS A 113 -5.24 5.98 -14.59
CA HIS A 113 -5.31 6.71 -15.84
C HIS A 113 -5.80 5.84 -17.01
N PHE A 114 -6.00 6.49 -18.15
CA PHE A 114 -6.39 5.88 -19.40
C PHE A 114 -5.52 6.45 -20.52
N LEU A 115 -4.95 5.56 -21.33
CA LEU A 115 -4.01 5.89 -22.40
C LEU A 115 -4.44 5.25 -23.73
N GLN A 116 -4.25 5.97 -24.81
CA GLN A 116 -4.46 5.44 -26.16
C GLN A 116 -3.17 4.78 -26.68
N LYS A 117 -3.29 3.57 -27.23
CA LYS A 117 -2.20 2.88 -27.95
C LYS A 117 -1.73 3.74 -29.12
N GLY A 118 -0.42 3.81 -29.33
CA GLY A 118 0.19 4.72 -30.33
C GLY A 118 0.25 6.19 -29.90
N GLY A 119 -0.05 6.50 -28.62
CA GLY A 119 0.24 7.79 -28.02
C GLY A 119 1.75 8.10 -27.92
N LYS A 120 2.08 9.31 -27.46
CA LYS A 120 3.49 9.71 -27.30
C LYS A 120 4.13 8.93 -26.15
N GLU A 121 5.32 8.36 -26.40
CA GLU A 121 6.09 7.61 -25.41
C GLU A 121 6.30 8.41 -24.12
N ASP A 122 6.67 9.69 -24.22
CA ASP A 122 6.85 10.58 -23.06
C ASP A 122 5.61 10.66 -22.15
N GLN A 123 4.40 10.60 -22.73
CA GLN A 123 3.16 10.64 -21.96
C GLN A 123 2.93 9.33 -21.20
N ILE A 124 3.21 8.19 -21.85
CA ILE A 124 3.12 6.88 -21.20
C ILE A 124 4.13 6.83 -20.04
N ILE A 125 5.37 7.23 -20.31
CA ILE A 125 6.44 7.23 -19.32
C ILE A 125 6.09 8.10 -18.12
N GLN A 126 5.62 9.33 -18.36
CA GLN A 126 5.23 10.22 -17.25
C GLN A 126 4.07 9.63 -16.46
N CYS A 127 3.05 9.10 -17.13
CA CYS A 127 1.92 8.47 -16.46
C CYS A 127 2.32 7.28 -15.60
N VAL A 128 3.23 6.42 -16.08
CA VAL A 128 3.73 5.27 -15.32
C VAL A 128 4.53 5.73 -14.10
N LYS A 129 5.37 6.77 -14.24
CA LYS A 129 6.11 7.35 -13.10
C LYS A 129 5.16 7.89 -12.02
N ASP A 130 4.14 8.63 -12.43
CA ASP A 130 3.15 9.18 -11.49
C ASP A 130 2.36 8.06 -10.80
N ALA A 131 1.97 7.02 -11.56
CA ALA A 131 1.27 5.85 -11.02
C ALA A 131 2.13 5.10 -9.99
N ILE A 132 3.40 4.87 -10.30
CA ILE A 132 4.36 4.23 -9.39
C ILE A 132 4.55 5.07 -8.11
N GLN A 133 4.63 6.39 -8.23
CA GLN A 133 4.79 7.27 -7.07
C GLN A 133 3.58 7.16 -6.13
N ILE A 134 2.36 7.15 -6.67
CA ILE A 134 1.15 6.95 -5.87
C ILE A 134 1.12 5.54 -5.25
N ALA A 135 1.46 4.51 -6.02
CA ALA A 135 1.54 3.14 -5.50
C ALA A 135 2.53 3.02 -4.33
N ARG A 136 3.68 3.70 -4.40
CA ARG A 136 4.64 3.77 -3.28
C ARG A 136 4.02 4.40 -2.05
N GLN A 137 3.34 5.52 -2.19
CA GLN A 137 2.72 6.22 -1.06
C GLN A 137 1.65 5.37 -0.38
N GLU A 138 0.78 4.73 -1.15
CA GLU A 138 -0.25 3.83 -0.64
C GLU A 138 0.35 2.57 0.00
N SER A 139 1.38 1.99 -0.63
CA SER A 139 2.09 0.83 -0.05
C SER A 139 2.79 1.17 1.26
N SER A 140 3.43 2.34 1.35
CA SER A 140 4.04 2.81 2.60
C SER A 140 2.99 3.00 3.69
N ARG A 141 1.84 3.60 3.36
CA ARG A 141 0.72 3.75 4.29
C ARG A 141 0.18 2.39 4.77
N ASN A 142 -0.06 1.45 3.86
CA ASN A 142 -0.55 0.11 4.20
C ASN A 142 0.46 -0.67 5.04
N TRP A 143 1.77 -0.50 4.76
CA TRP A 143 2.82 -1.09 5.57
C TRP A 143 2.84 -0.50 6.98
N GLU A 144 2.76 0.84 7.13
CA GLU A 144 2.64 1.50 8.43
C GLU A 144 1.46 0.96 9.24
N LEU A 145 0.29 0.82 8.61
CA LEU A 145 -0.91 0.26 9.26
C LEU A 145 -0.67 -1.19 9.69
N THR A 146 -0.11 -2.03 8.82
CA THR A 146 0.19 -3.44 9.11
C THR A 146 1.20 -3.59 10.26
N GLN A 147 2.21 -2.73 10.31
CA GLN A 147 3.19 -2.69 11.39
C GLN A 147 2.53 -2.33 12.73
N VAL A 148 1.71 -1.27 12.74
CA VAL A 148 1.00 -0.85 13.96
C VAL A 148 0.06 -1.96 14.44
N ASP A 149 -0.67 -2.61 13.54
CA ASP A 149 -1.54 -3.73 13.90
C ASP A 149 -0.74 -4.88 14.54
N THR A 150 0.39 -5.26 13.93
CA THR A 150 1.28 -6.30 14.47
C THR A 150 1.83 -5.92 15.85
N GLN A 151 2.24 -4.65 16.05
CA GLN A 151 2.71 -4.14 17.34
C GLN A 151 1.61 -4.21 18.41
N LEU A 152 0.37 -3.87 18.05
CA LEU A 152 -0.79 -3.95 18.94
C LEU A 152 -1.15 -5.41 19.30
N GLN A 153 -1.08 -6.33 18.33
CA GLN A 153 -1.29 -7.76 18.58
C GLN A 153 -0.22 -8.37 19.51
N ASN A 154 1.00 -7.82 19.54
CA ASN A 154 2.09 -8.22 20.43
C ASN A 154 1.98 -7.68 21.87
N LEU A 155 0.97 -6.86 22.17
CA LEU A 155 0.70 -6.42 23.53
C LEU A 155 0.08 -7.55 24.38
N SER A 156 0.58 -7.72 25.59
CA SER A 156 -0.06 -8.60 26.56
C SER A 156 -1.44 -8.07 26.95
N LYS A 157 -2.31 -8.93 27.48
CA LYS A 157 -3.65 -8.53 27.95
C LYS A 157 -3.61 -7.34 28.92
N ARG A 158 -2.61 -7.30 29.82
CA ARG A 158 -2.43 -6.20 30.79
C ARG A 158 -1.94 -4.92 30.14
N GLU A 159 -1.02 -5.00 29.18
CA GLU A 159 -0.55 -3.85 28.41
C GLU A 159 -1.68 -3.24 27.57
N ASN A 160 -2.50 -4.08 26.92
CA ASN A 160 -3.68 -3.65 26.19
C ASN A 160 -4.70 -2.94 27.10
N GLN A 161 -5.00 -3.49 28.28
CA GLN A 161 -5.88 -2.82 29.26
C GLN A 161 -5.36 -1.42 29.63
N VAL A 162 -4.05 -1.31 29.95
CA VAL A 162 -3.45 -0.01 30.27
C VAL A 162 -3.52 0.95 29.08
N LEU A 163 -3.23 0.47 27.86
CA LEU A 163 -3.31 1.28 26.65
C LEU A 163 -4.71 1.88 26.43
N GLU A 164 -5.79 1.11 26.61
CA GLU A 164 -7.16 1.62 26.45
C GLU A 164 -7.46 2.81 27.37
N HIS A 165 -7.01 2.75 28.63
CA HIS A 165 -7.21 3.85 29.56
C HIS A 165 -6.31 5.05 29.25
N VAL A 166 -5.09 4.81 28.77
CA VAL A 166 -4.17 5.89 28.32
C VAL A 166 -4.78 6.66 27.15
N ILE A 167 -5.37 5.97 26.17
CA ILE A 167 -6.02 6.60 25.01
C ILE A 167 -7.21 7.47 25.45
N ARG A 168 -7.90 7.12 26.53
CA ARG A 168 -8.97 7.92 27.14
C ARG A 168 -8.47 9.12 27.95
N GLY A 169 -7.16 9.31 28.05
CA GLY A 169 -6.54 10.41 28.80
C GLY A 169 -6.53 10.21 30.32
N GLU A 170 -6.70 8.97 30.80
CA GLU A 170 -6.71 8.68 32.23
C GLU A 170 -5.30 8.77 32.85
N THR A 171 -5.23 9.24 34.10
CA THR A 171 -3.96 9.34 34.84
C THR A 171 -3.50 7.98 35.35
N SER A 172 -2.19 7.76 35.53
CA SER A 172 -1.66 6.49 36.06
C SER A 172 -2.27 6.09 37.42
N ARG A 173 -2.73 7.08 38.22
CA ARG A 173 -3.43 6.82 39.48
C ARG A 173 -4.81 6.22 39.26
N ASN A 174 -5.63 6.83 38.40
CA ASN A 174 -6.96 6.31 38.09
C ASN A 174 -6.91 4.91 37.48
N ILE A 175 -5.93 4.68 36.58
CA ILE A 175 -5.70 3.37 35.96
C ILE A 175 -5.32 2.33 37.00
N ALA A 176 -4.45 2.68 37.94
CA ALA A 176 -4.02 1.81 39.04
C ALA A 176 -5.22 1.38 39.91
N ASP A 177 -6.05 2.34 40.29
CA ASP A 177 -7.26 2.12 41.09
C ASP A 177 -8.26 1.22 40.35
N TYR A 178 -8.47 1.45 39.05
CA TYR A 178 -9.40 0.67 38.23
C TYR A 178 -8.92 -0.76 37.98
N LEU A 179 -7.63 -0.95 37.70
CA LEU A 179 -7.05 -2.26 37.35
C LEU A 179 -6.59 -3.08 38.57
N GLY A 180 -6.66 -2.50 39.77
CA GLY A 180 -6.27 -3.14 41.03
C GLY A 180 -4.76 -3.41 41.12
N ILE A 181 -3.93 -2.51 40.60
CA ILE A 181 -2.45 -2.63 40.57
C ILE A 181 -1.78 -1.35 41.08
N SER A 182 -0.48 -1.38 41.35
CA SER A 182 0.23 -0.17 41.80
C SER A 182 0.47 0.83 40.65
N VAL A 183 0.56 2.12 40.97
CA VAL A 183 0.95 3.17 40.00
C VAL A 183 2.28 2.84 39.31
N LYS A 184 3.26 2.33 40.07
CA LYS A 184 4.55 1.89 39.53
C LYS A 184 4.40 0.75 38.52
N THR A 185 3.44 -0.14 38.72
CA THR A 185 3.10 -1.23 37.79
C THR A 185 2.44 -0.68 36.51
N VAL A 186 1.55 0.31 36.63
CA VAL A 186 0.97 1.01 35.48
C VAL A 186 2.06 1.67 34.65
N ASP A 187 2.98 2.40 35.28
CA ASP A 187 4.08 3.09 34.59
C ASP A 187 5.03 2.10 33.90
N ALA A 188 5.27 0.93 34.50
CA ALA A 188 6.02 -0.16 33.87
C ALA A 188 5.30 -0.69 32.62
N HIS A 189 3.98 -0.94 32.69
CA HIS A 189 3.20 -1.34 31.52
C HIS A 189 3.18 -0.24 30.44
N ARG A 190 3.04 1.04 30.81
CA ARG A 190 3.14 2.17 29.85
C ARG A 190 4.49 2.19 29.14
N SER A 191 5.58 2.02 29.90
CA SER A 191 6.93 1.95 29.35
C SER A 191 7.07 0.80 28.35
N ASN A 192 6.54 -0.39 28.68
CA ASN A 192 6.57 -1.54 27.77
C ASN A 192 5.72 -1.32 26.53
N VAL A 193 4.52 -0.75 26.66
CA VAL A 193 3.66 -0.38 25.52
C VAL A 193 4.39 0.60 24.61
N MET A 194 4.99 1.67 25.16
CA MET A 194 5.74 2.65 24.38
C MET A 194 6.94 2.02 23.65
N LYS A 195 7.67 1.11 24.30
CA LYS A 195 8.76 0.34 23.65
C LYS A 195 8.25 -0.55 22.51
N LYS A 196 7.16 -1.30 22.74
CA LYS A 196 6.58 -2.21 21.74
C LYS A 196 5.95 -1.49 20.56
N LEU A 197 5.44 -0.28 20.77
CA LEU A 197 4.93 0.59 19.72
C LEU A 197 5.97 1.58 19.19
N GLU A 198 7.23 1.48 19.63
CA GLU A 198 8.35 2.30 19.14
C GLU A 198 8.07 3.81 19.22
N VAL A 199 7.49 4.26 20.33
CA VAL A 199 7.18 5.68 20.60
C VAL A 199 7.91 6.14 21.86
N ASN A 200 8.26 7.43 21.89
CA ASN A 200 9.11 7.99 22.94
C ASN A 200 8.31 8.63 24.08
N ASN A 201 7.03 8.94 23.86
CA ASN A 201 6.19 9.57 24.87
C ASN A 201 4.71 9.20 24.70
N THR A 202 3.90 9.60 25.69
CA THR A 202 2.47 9.31 25.73
C THR A 202 1.69 10.04 24.62
N ALA A 203 2.10 11.25 24.22
CA ALA A 203 1.41 11.99 23.16
C ALA A 203 1.57 11.27 21.81
N GLU A 204 2.79 10.82 21.49
CA GLU A 204 3.07 9.97 20.33
C GLU A 204 2.30 8.65 20.36
N LEU A 205 2.23 8.00 21.52
CA LEU A 205 1.44 6.78 21.70
C LEU A 205 -0.05 7.00 21.35
N ILE A 206 -0.65 8.04 21.92
CA ILE A 206 -2.05 8.38 21.68
C ILE A 206 -2.25 8.70 20.19
N HIS A 207 -1.41 9.56 19.62
CA HIS A 207 -1.50 9.95 18.21
C HIS A 207 -1.39 8.75 17.27
N LYS A 208 -0.40 7.88 17.47
CA LYS A 208 -0.16 6.68 16.66
C LYS A 208 -1.36 5.73 16.68
N VAL A 209 -1.91 5.45 17.86
CA VAL A 209 -3.05 4.50 17.98
C VAL A 209 -4.37 5.12 17.52
N VAL A 210 -4.61 6.40 17.79
CA VAL A 210 -5.83 7.08 17.32
C VAL A 210 -5.83 7.18 15.79
N ARG A 211 -4.69 7.54 15.17
CA ARG A 211 -4.55 7.56 13.71
C ARG A 211 -4.82 6.18 13.11
N PHE A 212 -4.19 5.14 13.65
CA PHE A 212 -4.42 3.76 13.21
C PHE A 212 -5.89 3.34 13.30
N ARG A 213 -6.58 3.65 14.42
CA ARG A 213 -8.01 3.35 14.58
C ARG A 213 -8.88 4.11 13.60
N HIS A 214 -8.55 5.36 13.29
CA HIS A 214 -9.27 6.16 12.30
C HIS A 214 -9.11 5.55 10.90
N ASP A 215 -7.86 5.29 10.49
CA ASP A 215 -7.53 4.73 9.18
C ASP A 215 -8.15 3.33 8.96
N THR A 216 -8.38 2.56 10.03
CA THR A 216 -9.04 1.24 9.97
C THR A 216 -10.56 1.28 10.17
N SER A 217 -11.13 2.39 10.63
CA SER A 217 -12.59 2.56 10.80
C SER A 217 -13.29 3.20 9.60
N GLU A 218 -12.52 3.78 8.66
CA GLU A 218 -13.03 4.32 7.39
C GLU A 218 -13.09 3.27 6.25
N GLU A 219 -12.71 2.02 6.53
CA GLU A 219 -12.90 0.85 5.64
C GLU A 219 -14.19 0.08 5.95
#